data_AF-A0A811PYW8-F1
#
_entry.id   AF-A0A811PYW8-F1
#
_cell.length_a   1.000
_cell.length_b   1.000
_cell.length_c   1.000
_cell.angle_alpha   90.00
_cell.angle_beta   90.00
_cell.angle_gamma   90.00
#
_symmetry.space_group_name_H-M   'P 1'
#
loop_
_entity.id
_entity.type
_entity.pdbx_description
1 polymer ?
#
loop_
_entity_poly.entity_id
_entity_poly.type
_entity_poly.pdbx_seq_one_letter_code
_entity_poly.pdbx_strand_id
1 'polypeptide(L)'
;MVMGHGCLGLSVRKGKCWAAGIFDFRRPLFGFSQNSSCRPLQQRSVVAERKRSRSPSISSLLSRLRLVTVDVTGTLIAYRGQLGDYYCMAAKSAGMPCPDYGRVHEGFKFAYADMSRRHPCFGHAAAMPTADWWKTCVRDSFVRVSTL
;
A
#
# COMPACT_ATOMS: atom_id res chain seq x y z
N MET A 1 16.11 -33.41 -39.59
CA MET A 1 15.20 -32.37 -39.07
C MET A 1 14.29 -33.06 -38.06
N VAL A 2 14.52 -33.09 -36.73
CA VAL A 2 14.62 -32.00 -35.72
C VAL A 2 13.42 -31.06 -35.89
N MET A 3 12.44 -30.86 -35.00
CA MET A 3 12.10 -31.11 -33.57
C MET A 3 10.55 -31.30 -33.54
N GLY A 4 9.85 -31.98 -32.62
CA GLY A 4 10.06 -32.16 -31.19
C GLY A 4 9.20 -31.20 -30.37
N HIS A 5 7.87 -31.39 -30.28
CA HIS A 5 7.02 -30.71 -29.28
C HIS A 5 5.80 -31.57 -28.88
N GLY A 6 5.99 -32.41 -27.87
CA GLY A 6 4.91 -33.07 -27.13
C GLY A 6 4.91 -32.58 -25.69
N CYS A 7 4.31 -31.42 -25.43
CA CYS A 7 4.02 -30.95 -24.07
C CYS A 7 2.71 -31.58 -23.60
N LEU A 8 2.80 -32.72 -22.91
CA LEU A 8 1.72 -33.27 -22.10
C LEU A 8 1.99 -32.96 -20.63
N GLY A 9 1.03 -32.31 -19.99
CA GLY A 9 0.79 -32.47 -18.56
C GLY A 9 1.31 -31.37 -17.63
N LEU A 10 0.60 -30.23 -17.57
CA LEU A 10 0.39 -29.58 -16.27
C LEU A 10 -1.11 -29.42 -16.02
N SER A 11 -1.60 -30.33 -15.19
CA SER A 11 -2.90 -30.25 -14.53
C SER A 11 -2.93 -28.98 -13.66
N VAL A 12 -3.54 -27.92 -14.17
CA VAL A 12 -3.85 -26.72 -13.39
C VAL A 12 -5.01 -27.06 -12.47
N ARG A 13 -4.68 -27.51 -11.26
CA ARG A 13 -5.65 -27.66 -10.18
C ARG A 13 -6.27 -26.29 -9.90
N LYS A 14 -7.61 -26.24 -9.99
CA LYS A 14 -8.46 -25.17 -9.44
C LYS A 14 -8.01 -24.83 -8.02
N GLY A 15 -7.57 -23.59 -7.79
CA GLY A 15 -7.12 -23.20 -6.46
C GLY A 15 -6.79 -21.71 -6.34
N LYS A 16 -7.83 -20.89 -6.14
CA LYS A 16 -7.82 -19.73 -5.23
C LYS A 16 -6.60 -18.79 -5.36
N CYS A 17 -6.56 -17.97 -6.42
CA CYS A 17 -5.75 -16.74 -6.43
C CYS A 17 -6.44 -15.68 -5.55
N TRP A 18 -6.26 -15.77 -4.24
CA TRP A 18 -6.66 -14.70 -3.32
C TRP A 18 -5.42 -13.89 -2.99
N ALA A 19 -5.29 -12.73 -3.63
CA ALA A 19 -4.38 -11.68 -3.17
C ALA A 19 -4.99 -11.06 -1.91
N ALA A 20 -4.80 -11.73 -0.77
CA ALA A 20 -5.19 -11.24 0.53
C ALA A 20 -4.06 -10.39 1.13
N GLY A 21 -4.32 -9.08 1.22
CA GLY A 21 -3.70 -8.16 2.16
C GLY A 21 -2.26 -7.72 1.87
N ILE A 22 -1.90 -6.57 2.45
CA ILE A 22 -0.56 -5.94 2.53
C ILE A 22 -0.38 -4.66 1.68
N PHE A 23 -1.40 -4.09 1.04
CA PHE A 23 -1.26 -2.71 0.54
C PHE A 23 -1.73 -1.71 1.60
N ASP A 24 -0.80 -1.24 2.44
CA ASP A 24 -1.01 -0.03 3.23
C ASP A 24 -0.72 1.21 2.36
N PHE A 25 -1.78 1.92 1.98
CA PHE A 25 -1.71 3.16 1.19
C PHE A 25 -1.84 4.42 2.08
N ARG A 26 -1.54 4.35 3.39
CA ARG A 26 -1.62 5.51 4.31
C ARG A 26 -0.59 6.62 4.09
N ARG A 27 0.22 6.61 3.01
CA ARG A 27 1.01 7.80 2.65
C ARG A 27 0.19 8.72 1.73
N PRO A 28 -0.18 9.93 2.19
CA PRO A 28 -0.76 10.93 1.32
C PRO A 28 0.34 11.48 0.41
N LEU A 29 0.32 11.09 -0.87
CA LEU A 29 0.98 11.87 -1.92
C LEU A 29 0.03 12.98 -2.38
N PHE A 30 -0.34 13.88 -1.45
CA PHE A 30 -0.99 15.14 -1.79
C PHE A 30 -0.52 16.21 -0.81
N GLY A 31 0.41 17.05 -1.28
CA GLY A 31 0.77 18.29 -0.61
C GLY A 31 -0.41 19.25 -0.69
N PHE A 32 -1.07 19.47 0.44
CA PHE A 32 -2.08 20.52 0.57
C PHE A 32 -1.38 21.77 1.12
N SER A 33 -1.28 22.78 0.25
CA SER A 33 -0.89 24.14 0.57
C SER A 33 -1.90 24.75 1.54
N GLN A 34 -1.46 25.18 2.72
CA GLN A 34 -2.20 26.07 3.60
C GLN A 34 -1.27 27.20 4.03
N ASN A 35 -1.53 28.37 3.45
CA ASN A 35 -1.00 29.65 3.82
C ASN A 35 -1.63 30.04 5.17
N SER A 36 -0.84 30.38 6.18
CA SER A 36 -1.36 30.93 7.44
C SER A 36 -0.34 31.87 8.06
N SER A 37 -0.62 33.16 7.89
CA SER A 37 0.06 34.30 8.49
C SER A 37 0.04 34.20 10.03
N CYS A 38 1.19 34.32 10.68
CA CYS A 38 1.30 34.55 12.12
C CYS A 38 2.29 35.71 12.37
N ARG A 39 1.80 36.76 13.04
CA ARG A 39 2.56 37.94 13.47
C ARG A 39 3.57 37.57 14.59
N PRO A 40 4.68 38.33 14.74
CA PRO A 40 5.73 38.01 15.69
C PRO A 40 5.35 38.37 17.14
N LEU A 41 5.49 37.43 18.06
CA LEU A 41 5.48 37.65 19.51
C LEU A 41 6.91 37.96 19.99
N GLN A 42 7.04 38.97 20.84
CA GLN A 42 8.28 39.50 21.41
C GLN A 42 9.18 38.42 22.05
N GLN A 43 10.47 38.44 21.70
CA GLN A 43 11.52 37.71 22.39
C GLN A 43 11.79 38.33 23.77
N ARG A 44 11.38 37.65 24.84
CA ARG A 44 12.04 37.75 26.15
C ARG A 44 13.11 36.66 26.20
N SER A 45 14.37 37.06 26.19
CA SER A 45 15.53 36.19 26.35
C SER A 45 15.64 35.74 27.82
N VAL A 46 15.10 34.57 28.13
CA VAL A 46 15.54 33.80 29.29
C VAL A 46 16.76 33.01 28.84
N VAL A 47 17.95 33.47 29.22
CA VAL A 47 19.19 32.72 29.01
C VAL A 47 19.16 31.53 29.98
N ALA A 48 18.66 30.40 29.50
CA ALA A 48 18.80 29.12 30.19
C ALA A 48 20.24 28.63 29.99
N GLU A 49 21.00 28.58 31.08
CA GLU A 49 22.32 27.97 31.19
C GLU A 49 22.28 26.55 30.59
N ARG A 50 22.76 26.40 29.35
CA ARG A 50 22.78 25.12 28.64
C ARG A 50 23.94 24.29 29.18
N LYS A 51 23.72 23.59 30.31
CA LYS A 51 24.64 22.55 30.77
C LYS A 51 24.96 21.65 29.59
N ARG A 52 26.24 21.61 29.19
CA ARG A 52 26.77 20.80 28.10
C ARG A 52 26.71 19.33 28.51
N SER A 53 25.52 18.74 28.46
CA SER A 53 25.32 17.31 28.68
C SER A 53 26.00 16.58 27.53
N ARG A 54 26.98 15.73 27.86
CA ARG A 54 27.57 14.80 26.89
C ARG A 54 26.43 13.97 26.33
N SER A 55 26.24 14.02 25.01
CA SER A 55 25.29 13.17 24.31
C SER A 55 25.65 11.71 24.60
N PRO A 56 24.69 10.88 25.02
CA PRO A 56 24.96 9.46 25.26
C PRO A 56 25.49 8.82 23.98
N SER A 57 26.50 7.95 24.11
CA SER A 57 27.03 7.19 22.99
C SER A 57 25.94 6.26 22.42
N ILE A 58 26.03 5.94 21.12
CA ILE A 58 25.10 5.01 20.46
C ILE A 58 25.04 3.68 21.23
N SER A 59 26.17 3.18 21.72
CA SER A 59 26.26 1.96 22.53
C SER A 59 25.47 2.05 23.84
N SER A 60 25.43 3.23 24.48
CA SER A 60 24.63 3.47 25.69
C SER A 60 23.13 3.65 25.40
N LEU A 61 22.76 4.06 24.19
CA LEU A 61 21.37 4.15 23.74
C LEU A 61 20.83 2.76 23.39
N LEU A 62 21.62 1.95 22.69
CA LEU A 62 21.27 0.58 22.32
C LEU A 62 21.13 -0.33 23.54
N SER A 63 21.96 -0.17 24.57
CA SER A 63 21.85 -0.97 25.81
C SER A 63 20.58 -0.69 26.63
N ARG A 64 19.86 0.39 26.32
CA ARG A 64 18.59 0.77 26.98
C ARG A 64 17.36 0.50 26.13
N LEU A 65 17.53 0.09 24.87
CA LEU A 65 16.44 -0.12 23.93
C LEU A 65 15.82 -1.50 24.15
N ARG A 66 14.51 -1.54 24.47
CA ARG A 66 13.81 -2.77 24.88
C ARG A 66 12.87 -3.34 23.82
N LEU A 67 12.34 -2.50 22.94
CA LEU A 67 11.37 -2.90 21.92
C LEU A 67 11.48 -1.98 20.69
N VAL A 68 11.50 -2.58 19.51
CA VAL A 68 11.31 -1.89 18.23
C VAL A 68 10.11 -2.50 17.54
N THR A 69 9.10 -1.69 17.25
CA THR A 69 7.99 -2.07 16.37
C THR A 69 8.23 -1.45 15.00
N VAL A 70 8.22 -2.27 13.96
CA VAL A 70 8.38 -1.82 12.57
C VAL A 70 7.13 -2.13 11.78
N ASP A 71 6.74 -1.21 10.90
CA ASP A 71 5.80 -1.52 9.83
C ASP A 71 6.52 -2.40 8.79
N VAL A 72 5.79 -3.30 8.14
CA VAL A 72 6.38 -4.24 7.19
C VAL A 72 6.62 -3.56 5.83
N THR A 73 5.66 -2.77 5.36
CA THR A 73 5.69 -2.21 4.00
C THR A 73 6.66 -1.05 3.91
N GLY A 74 7.58 -1.09 2.93
CA GLY A 74 8.59 -0.06 2.72
C GLY A 74 9.72 -0.04 3.77
N THR A 75 9.63 -0.87 4.82
CA THR A 75 10.73 -1.06 5.80
C THR A 75 11.35 -2.44 5.66
N LEU A 76 10.54 -3.51 5.76
CA LEU A 76 11.02 -4.89 5.65
C LEU A 76 10.79 -5.46 4.24
N ILE A 77 9.71 -5.05 3.58
CA ILE A 77 9.30 -5.59 2.28
C ILE A 77 8.91 -4.46 1.33
N ALA A 78 9.31 -4.58 0.06
CA ALA A 78 8.89 -3.69 -1.02
C ALA A 78 8.36 -4.50 -2.21
N TYR A 79 7.37 -3.94 -2.90
CA TYR A 79 6.77 -4.55 -4.08
C TYR A 79 7.67 -4.41 -5.31
N ARG A 80 7.66 -5.44 -6.18
CA ARG A 80 8.44 -5.47 -7.42
C ARG A 80 7.53 -5.15 -8.61
N GLY A 81 7.54 -3.90 -9.04
CA GLY A 81 6.66 -3.42 -10.11
C GLY A 81 5.38 -2.80 -9.58
N GLN A 82 4.42 -2.52 -10.47
CA GLN A 82 3.18 -1.85 -10.12
C GLN A 82 2.08 -2.85 -9.81
N LEU A 83 1.10 -2.44 -9.00
CA LEU A 83 -0.06 -3.28 -8.69
C LEU A 83 -0.81 -3.73 -9.95
N GLY A 84 -0.92 -2.84 -10.94
CA GLY A 84 -1.54 -3.13 -12.23
C GLY A 84 -0.89 -4.31 -12.96
N ASP A 85 0.43 -4.49 -12.82
CA ASP A 85 1.18 -5.61 -13.39
C ASP A 85 0.66 -6.94 -12.86
N TYR A 86 0.54 -7.06 -11.54
CA TYR A 86 0.06 -8.28 -10.90
C TYR A 86 -1.39 -8.60 -11.27
N TYR A 87 -2.25 -7.59 -11.32
CA TYR A 87 -3.67 -7.78 -11.67
C TYR A 87 -3.87 -8.13 -13.14
N CYS A 88 -3.16 -7.46 -14.05
CA CYS A 88 -3.21 -7.83 -15.46
C CYS A 88 -2.60 -9.21 -15.73
N MET A 89 -1.50 -9.57 -15.06
CA MET A 89 -0.93 -10.92 -15.17
C MET A 89 -1.92 -11.98 -14.67
N ALA A 90 -2.62 -11.73 -13.56
CA ALA A 90 -3.63 -12.64 -13.03
C ALA A 90 -4.87 -12.73 -13.94
N ALA A 91 -5.32 -11.62 -14.52
CA ALA A 91 -6.43 -11.62 -15.48
C ALA A 91 -6.07 -12.45 -16.73
N LYS A 92 -4.87 -12.21 -17.29
CA LYS A 92 -4.36 -12.96 -18.45
C LYS A 92 -4.23 -14.45 -18.16
N SER A 93 -3.72 -14.85 -16.99
CA SER A 93 -3.60 -16.26 -16.62
C SER A 93 -4.95 -16.94 -16.39
N ALA A 94 -5.98 -16.16 -16.06
CA ALA A 94 -7.37 -16.61 -15.99
C ALA A 94 -8.09 -16.61 -17.35
N GLY A 95 -7.42 -16.25 -18.45
CA GLY A 95 -8.01 -16.14 -19.78
C GLY A 95 -8.87 -14.90 -20.00
N MET A 96 -8.82 -13.93 -19.09
CA MET A 96 -9.54 -12.66 -19.20
C MET A 96 -8.66 -11.58 -19.86
N PRO A 97 -9.22 -10.73 -20.73
CA PRO A 97 -8.48 -9.60 -21.27
C PRO A 97 -8.13 -8.61 -20.15
N CYS A 98 -6.91 -8.08 -20.14
CA CYS A 98 -6.59 -6.94 -19.29
C CYS A 98 -6.75 -5.64 -20.10
N PRO A 99 -7.55 -4.66 -19.64
CA PRO A 99 -7.83 -3.45 -20.40
C PRO A 99 -6.59 -2.56 -20.58
N ASP A 100 -5.81 -2.33 -19.53
CA ASP A 100 -4.47 -1.72 -19.58
C ASP A 100 -3.83 -1.76 -18.17
N TYR A 101 -2.51 -1.94 -18.12
CA TYR A 101 -1.73 -2.08 -16.88
C TYR A 101 -1.78 -0.80 -16.03
N GLY A 102 -1.56 0.36 -16.63
CA GLY A 102 -1.57 1.65 -15.94
C GLY A 102 -2.98 2.04 -15.52
N ARG A 103 -3.98 1.82 -16.37
CA ARG A 103 -5.38 2.13 -16.05
C ARG A 103 -5.89 1.32 -14.86
N VAL A 104 -5.58 0.01 -14.77
CA VAL A 104 -5.97 -0.82 -13.61
C VAL A 104 -5.30 -0.32 -12.33
N HIS A 105 -4.05 0.12 -12.40
CA HIS A 105 -3.37 0.72 -11.25
C HIS A 105 -4.09 1.99 -10.75
N GLU A 106 -4.45 2.90 -11.65
CA GLU A 106 -5.20 4.11 -11.29
C GLU A 106 -6.62 3.79 -10.80
N GLY A 107 -7.33 2.89 -11.49
CA GLY A 107 -8.65 2.41 -11.09
C GLY A 107 -8.66 1.84 -9.68
N PHE A 108 -7.60 1.13 -9.30
CA PHE A 108 -7.43 0.64 -7.94
C PHE A 108 -7.25 1.76 -6.92
N LYS A 109 -6.44 2.79 -7.20
CA LYS A 109 -6.28 3.94 -6.28
C LYS A 109 -7.64 4.59 -5.97
N PHE A 110 -8.47 4.78 -6.99
CA PHE A 110 -9.81 5.34 -6.82
C PHE A 110 -10.73 4.39 -6.04
N ALA A 111 -10.79 3.10 -6.41
CA ALA A 111 -11.61 2.12 -5.72
C ALA A 111 -11.21 1.97 -4.25
N TYR A 112 -9.91 1.95 -3.96
CA TYR A 112 -9.37 1.85 -2.61
C TYR A 112 -9.71 3.09 -1.78
N ALA A 113 -9.53 4.30 -2.34
CA ALA A 113 -9.87 5.55 -1.65
C ALA A 113 -11.38 5.62 -1.33
N ASP A 114 -12.22 5.20 -2.27
CA ASP A 114 -13.67 5.17 -2.11
C ASP A 114 -14.13 4.13 -1.08
N MET A 115 -13.61 2.90 -1.15
CA MET A 115 -13.88 1.84 -0.17
C MET A 115 -13.38 2.21 1.23
N SER A 116 -12.22 2.89 1.33
CA SER A 116 -11.68 3.35 2.62
C SER A 116 -12.53 4.46 3.24
N ARG A 117 -13.15 5.31 2.41
CA ARG A 117 -14.07 6.36 2.86
C ARG A 117 -15.41 5.79 3.32
N ARG A 118 -15.99 4.87 2.53
CA ARG A 118 -17.32 4.27 2.81
C ARG A 118 -17.28 3.22 3.90
N HIS A 119 -16.21 2.44 3.96
CA HIS A 119 -16.04 1.30 4.85
C HIS A 119 -14.64 1.35 5.49
N PRO A 120 -14.41 2.28 6.44
CA PRO A 120 -13.10 2.44 7.07
C PRO A 120 -12.66 1.17 7.80
N CYS A 121 -11.35 1.04 8.02
CA CYS A 121 -10.74 -0.12 8.68
C CYS A 121 -11.18 -1.45 8.05
N PHE A 122 -11.16 -1.52 6.72
CA PHE A 122 -11.55 -2.69 5.94
C PHE A 122 -12.97 -3.19 6.22
N GLY A 123 -13.89 -2.28 6.56
CA GLY A 123 -15.29 -2.60 6.80
C GLY A 123 -15.65 -3.02 8.22
N HIS A 124 -14.73 -2.88 9.18
CA HIS A 124 -14.97 -3.28 10.58
C HIS A 124 -16.24 -2.67 11.18
N ALA A 125 -16.42 -1.35 11.05
CA ALA A 125 -17.58 -0.66 11.61
C ALA A 125 -18.92 -1.03 10.91
N ALA A 126 -18.84 -1.54 9.68
CA ALA A 126 -20.00 -1.95 8.89
C ALA A 126 -20.27 -3.47 8.98
N ALA A 127 -19.58 -4.18 9.88
CA ALA A 127 -19.59 -5.65 9.97
C ALA A 127 -19.32 -6.35 8.63
N MET A 128 -18.59 -5.68 7.72
CA MET A 128 -18.22 -6.23 6.44
C MET A 128 -16.96 -7.09 6.60
N PRO A 129 -16.96 -8.35 6.13
CA PRO A 129 -15.77 -9.18 6.14
C PRO A 129 -14.64 -8.54 5.33
N THR A 130 -13.42 -8.55 5.85
CA THR A 130 -12.23 -7.99 5.17
C THR A 130 -12.01 -8.62 3.78
N ALA A 131 -12.34 -9.90 3.63
CA ALA A 131 -12.30 -10.59 2.34
C ALA A 131 -13.24 -9.96 1.30
N ASP A 132 -14.46 -9.59 1.70
CA ASP A 132 -15.43 -8.97 0.80
C ASP A 132 -15.11 -7.51 0.51
N TRP A 133 -14.51 -6.82 1.47
CA TRP A 133 -13.95 -5.48 1.27
C TRP A 133 -12.92 -5.49 0.14
N TRP A 134 -11.94 -6.40 0.20
CA TRP A 134 -10.90 -6.53 -0.82
C TRP A 134 -11.46 -7.01 -2.17
N LYS A 135 -12.36 -8.00 -2.20
CA LYS A 135 -13.03 -8.42 -3.44
C LYS A 135 -13.72 -7.25 -4.14
N THR A 136 -14.46 -6.45 -3.35
CA THR A 136 -15.21 -5.30 -3.86
C THR A 136 -14.25 -4.25 -4.40
N CYS A 137 -13.20 -3.92 -3.66
CA CYS A 137 -12.15 -2.99 -4.10
C CYS A 137 -11.50 -3.43 -5.42
N VAL A 138 -11.12 -4.70 -5.53
CA VAL A 138 -10.50 -5.24 -6.76
C VAL A 138 -11.49 -5.24 -7.91
N ARG A 139 -12.72 -5.72 -7.72
CA ARG A 139 -13.76 -5.70 -8.75
C ARG A 139 -13.98 -4.28 -9.29
N ASP A 140 -14.17 -3.32 -8.39
CA ASP A 140 -14.45 -1.93 -8.74
C ASP A 140 -13.26 -1.28 -9.47
N SER A 141 -12.03 -1.73 -9.21
CA SER A 141 -10.84 -1.27 -9.94
C SER A 141 -10.87 -1.64 -11.43
N PHE A 142 -11.38 -2.82 -11.78
CA PHE A 142 -11.53 -3.24 -13.17
C PHE A 142 -12.75 -2.57 -13.83
N VAL A 143 -13.89 -2.50 -13.13
CA VAL A 143 -15.13 -1.91 -13.67
C VAL A 143 -14.93 -0.45 -14.09
N ARG A 144 -14.21 0.33 -13.28
CA ARG A 144 -13.94 1.75 -13.57
C ARG A 144 -13.07 1.96 -14.81
N VAL A 145 -12.25 0.96 -15.16
CA VAL A 145 -11.37 1.02 -16.33
C VAL A 145 -12.06 0.51 -17.59
N SER A 146 -13.00 -0.44 -17.46
CA SER A 146 -13.77 -0.95 -18.60
C SER A 146 -14.89 -0.03 -19.08
N THR A 147 -15.27 0.98 -18.30
CA THR A 147 -16.39 1.90 -18.62
C THR A 147 -15.94 3.23 -19.27
N LEU A 148 -14.70 3.27 -19.78
CA LEU A 148 -14.09 4.43 -20.47
C LEU A 148 -13.30 3.93 -21.68
#